data_AF-A0A847SRJ3-F1
#
_entry.id   AF-A0A847SRJ3-F1
#
_cell.length_a   1.000
_cell.length_b   1.000
_cell.length_c   1.000
_cell.angle_alpha   90.00
_cell.angle_beta   90.00
_cell.angle_gamma   90.00
#
_symmetry.space_group_name_H-M   'P 1'
#
loop_
_entity.id
_entity.type
_entity.pdbx_description
1 polymer ?
#
loop_
_entity_poly.entity_id
_entity_poly.type
_entity_poly.pdbx_seq_one_letter_code
_entity_poly.pdbx_strand_id
1 'polypeptide(L)'
;MFESPIAFDLNMFVFVLDFYCNAYPDQLYRIKGHIRVHNSKEKMLVQSTGRYLHIVPAGEWGDGNASSTLVFIGRALKSATIQRMLAPAQKEKI
;
A
#
# COMPACT_ATOMS: atom_id res chain seq x y z
N MET A 1 -5.28 5.54 9.20
CA MET A 1 -5.31 4.12 8.78
C MET A 1 -6.07 4.04 7.47
N PHE A 2 -5.59 3.24 6.53
CA PHE A 2 -6.26 2.95 5.25
C PHE A 2 -6.65 1.49 5.22
N GLU A 3 -7.88 1.21 4.80
CA GLU A 3 -8.41 -0.15 4.65
C GLU A 3 -9.12 -0.26 3.29
N SER A 4 -8.94 -1.38 2.60
CA SER A 4 -9.67 -1.63 1.37
C SER A 4 -9.75 -3.12 1.01
N PRO A 5 -10.95 -3.63 0.68
CA PRO A 5 -11.10 -5.00 0.18
C PRO A 5 -10.63 -5.16 -1.28
N ILE A 6 -10.40 -4.05 -1.98
CA ILE A 6 -10.00 -4.03 -3.38
C ILE A 6 -8.53 -4.44 -3.47
N ALA A 7 -8.25 -5.36 -4.39
CA ALA A 7 -6.89 -5.79 -4.69
C ALA A 7 -6.11 -4.71 -5.45
N PHE A 8 -4.79 -4.74 -5.35
CA PHE A 8 -3.91 -3.79 -6.00
C PHE A 8 -3.18 -4.41 -7.20
N ASP A 9 -2.98 -3.62 -8.25
CA ASP A 9 -1.92 -3.85 -9.22
C ASP A 9 -0.59 -3.54 -8.53
N LEU A 10 0.25 -4.56 -8.33
CA LEU A 10 1.48 -4.42 -7.55
C LEU A 10 2.47 -3.44 -8.17
N ASN A 11 2.56 -3.39 -9.51
CA ASN A 11 3.49 -2.49 -10.19
C ASN A 11 3.05 -1.04 -10.05
N MET A 12 1.76 -0.77 -10.25
CA MET A 12 1.19 0.57 -10.05
C MET A 12 1.25 0.99 -8.58
N PHE A 13 1.02 0.06 -7.65
CA PHE A 13 1.13 0.31 -6.23
C PHE A 13 2.56 0.73 -5.83
N VAL A 14 3.57 -0.01 -6.28
CA VAL A 14 4.99 0.33 -6.07
C VAL A 14 5.31 1.70 -6.66
N PHE A 15 4.93 1.92 -7.93
CA PHE A 15 5.18 3.19 -8.62
C PHE A 15 4.60 4.39 -7.85
N VAL A 16 3.34 4.31 -7.43
CA VAL A 16 2.67 5.37 -6.69
C VAL A 16 3.33 5.60 -5.33
N LEU A 17 3.61 4.54 -4.56
CA LEU A 17 4.23 4.69 -3.24
C LEU A 17 5.64 5.26 -3.34
N ASP A 18 6.44 4.77 -4.29
CA ASP A 18 7.80 5.27 -4.49
C ASP A 18 7.78 6.76 -4.88
N PHE A 19 6.89 7.16 -5.80
CA PHE A 19 6.70 8.57 -6.15
C PHE A 19 6.39 9.43 -4.91
N TYR A 20 5.44 9.02 -4.06
CA TYR A 20 5.07 9.79 -2.88
C TYR A 20 6.15 9.80 -1.79
N CYS A 21 6.84 8.70 -1.56
CA CYS A 21 7.99 8.62 -0.64
C CYS A 21 9.11 9.58 -1.05
N ASN A 22 9.35 9.72 -2.36
CA ASN A 22 10.40 10.60 -2.88
C ASN A 22 9.95 12.06 -3.02
N ALA A 23 8.67 12.32 -3.33
CA ALA A 23 8.14 13.68 -3.48
C ALA A 23 7.90 14.38 -2.13
N TYR A 24 7.58 13.63 -1.08
CA TYR A 24 7.24 14.18 0.24
C TYR A 24 8.01 13.53 1.40
N PRO A 25 9.35 13.47 1.35
CA PRO A 25 10.16 12.77 2.35
C PRO A 25 10.03 13.37 3.75
N ASP A 26 9.73 14.67 3.87
CA ASP A 26 9.57 15.36 5.15
C ASP A 26 8.17 15.19 5.76
N GLN A 27 7.22 14.67 4.98
CA GLN A 27 5.85 14.41 5.44
C GLN A 27 5.61 12.93 5.71
N LEU A 28 6.21 12.03 4.93
CA LEU A 28 6.00 10.59 5.04
C LEU A 28 7.22 9.92 5.69
N TYR A 29 7.06 9.49 6.93
CA TYR A 29 8.15 8.87 7.70
C TYR A 29 8.16 7.36 7.56
N ARG A 30 6.97 6.74 7.53
CA ARG A 30 6.86 5.29 7.47
C ARG A 30 5.53 4.82 6.89
N ILE A 31 5.57 3.68 6.23
CA ILE A 31 4.42 2.89 5.81
C ILE A 31 4.60 1.48 6.36
N LYS A 32 3.53 0.91 6.91
CA LYS A 32 3.46 -0.51 7.26
C LYS A 32 2.09 -1.06 6.95
N GLY A 33 2.01 -2.31 6.54
CA GLY A 33 0.72 -2.96 6.38
C GLY A 33 0.77 -4.20 5.50
N HIS A 34 -0.40 -4.69 5.17
CA HIS A 34 -0.57 -5.80 4.23
C HIS A 34 -1.47 -5.34 3.09
N ILE A 35 -1.18 -5.80 1.88
CA ILE A 35 -2.00 -5.54 0.71
C ILE A 35 -2.40 -6.85 0.04
N ARG A 36 -3.60 -6.83 -0.52
CA ARG A 36 -4.10 -7.85 -1.45
C ARG A 36 -3.68 -7.43 -2.85
N VAL A 37 -3.19 -8.38 -3.65
CA VAL A 37 -2.70 -8.13 -5.01
C VAL A 37 -3.55 -8.92 -6.01
N HIS A 38 -3.81 -8.36 -7.19
CA HIS A 38 -4.51 -9.09 -8.26
C HIS A 38 -3.74 -10.35 -8.64
N ASN A 39 -4.47 -11.42 -8.96
CA ASN A 39 -3.92 -12.71 -9.36
C ASN A 39 -2.97 -13.37 -8.33
N SER A 40 -3.04 -12.96 -7.06
CA SER A 40 -2.29 -13.60 -5.97
C SER A 40 -3.21 -13.96 -4.81
N LYS A 41 -2.99 -15.15 -4.25
CA LYS A 41 -3.59 -15.57 -2.97
C LYS A 41 -2.72 -15.17 -1.79
N GLU A 42 -1.49 -14.71 -2.06
CA GLU A 42 -0.56 -14.28 -1.04
C GLU A 42 -0.94 -12.91 -0.49
N LYS A 43 -0.66 -12.75 0.79
CA LYS A 43 -0.67 -11.50 1.52
C LYS A 43 0.70 -10.88 1.37
N MET A 44 0.76 -9.66 0.85
CA MET A 44 2.03 -8.97 0.68
C MET A 44 2.23 -8.01 1.85
N LEU A 45 3.30 -8.18 2.61
CA LEU A 45 3.72 -7.25 3.65
C LEU A 45 4.42 -6.06 2.99
N VAL A 46 3.92 -4.86 3.28
CA VAL A 46 4.47 -3.58 2.85
C VAL A 46 5.14 -2.92 4.05
N GLN A 47 6.41 -2.55 3.90
CA GLN A 47 7.14 -1.81 4.92
C GLN A 47 8.05 -0.77 4.27
N SER A 48 8.04 0.45 4.79
CA SER A 48 9.08 1.43 4.48
C SER A 48 10.00 1.68 5.68
N THR A 49 11.27 1.93 5.38
CA THR A 49 12.29 2.36 6.34
C THR A 49 13.11 3.47 5.69
N GLY A 50 12.97 4.69 6.19
CA GLY A 50 13.49 5.87 5.49
C GLY A 50 12.82 6.00 4.11
N ARG A 51 13.64 6.09 3.05
CA ARG A 51 13.16 6.18 1.65
C ARG A 51 12.97 4.83 0.95
N TYR A 52 13.32 3.73 1.61
CA TYR A 52 13.27 2.41 1.00
C TYR A 52 11.91 1.76 1.24
N LEU A 53 11.30 1.25 0.16
CA LEU A 53 10.08 0.47 0.18
C LEU A 53 10.41 -1.02 -0.01
N HIS A 54 9.93 -1.86 0.90
CA HIS A 54 10.02 -3.30 0.81
C HIS A 54 8.61 -3.88 0.73
N ILE A 55 8.40 -4.75 -0.26
CA ILE A 55 7.18 -5.53 -0.41
C ILE A 55 7.57 -6.99 -0.56
N VAL A 56 7.12 -7.84 0.35
CA VAL A 56 7.48 -9.25 0.40
C VAL A 56 6.25 -10.13 0.71
N PRO A 57 6.20 -11.38 0.25
CA PRO A 57 5.19 -12.33 0.68
C PRO A 57 5.18 -12.50 2.21
N ALA A 58 3.99 -12.63 2.79
CA ALA A 58 3.76 -12.76 4.23
C ALA A 58 2.73 -13.85 4.56
N GLY A 59 2.73 -14.91 3.75
CA GLY A 59 1.80 -16.04 3.84
C GLY A 59 0.48 -15.76 3.12
N GLU A 60 -0.51 -16.60 3.36
CA GLU A 60 -1.82 -16.52 2.71
C GLU A 60 -2.81 -15.67 3.54
N TRP A 61 -3.87 -15.22 2.88
CA TRP A 61 -5.07 -14.77 3.57
C TRP A 61 -5.79 -16.01 4.13
N GLY A 62 -6.11 -16.03 5.43
CA GLY A 62 -6.89 -17.14 6.01
C GLY A 62 -8.34 -17.11 5.52
N ASP A 63 -9.22 -17.90 6.15
CA ASP A 63 -10.62 -18.11 5.73
C ASP A 63 -11.54 -16.87 5.84
N GLY A 64 -10.99 -15.71 6.22
CA GLY A 64 -11.73 -14.44 6.31
C GLY A 64 -11.72 -13.63 5.02
N ASN A 65 -12.51 -12.57 4.99
CA ASN A 65 -12.51 -11.62 3.88
C ASN A 65 -11.17 -10.87 3.81
N ALA A 66 -10.34 -11.23 2.81
CA ALA A 66 -9.05 -10.58 2.57
C ALA A 66 -9.23 -9.08 2.32
N SER A 67 -8.63 -8.26 3.19
CA SER A 67 -8.68 -6.80 3.11
C SER A 67 -7.29 -6.22 3.33
N SER A 68 -6.90 -5.30 2.45
CA SER A 68 -5.67 -4.55 2.59
C SER A 68 -5.78 -3.58 3.76
N THR A 69 -4.73 -3.47 4.55
CA THR A 69 -4.63 -2.54 5.67
C THR A 69 -3.27 -1.88 5.66
N LEU A 70 -3.23 -0.55 5.61
CA LEU A 70 -2.01 0.24 5.61
C LEU A 70 -2.07 1.33 6.68
N VAL A 71 -0.96 1.49 7.38
CA VAL A 71 -0.71 2.57 8.33
C VAL A 71 0.36 3.47 7.75
N PHE A 72 0.02 4.75 7.61
CA PHE A 72 0.92 5.80 7.17
C PHE A 72 1.27 6.66 8.39
N ILE A 73 2.57 6.80 8.64
CA ILE A 73 3.12 7.56 9.75
C ILE A 73 3.85 8.77 9.16
N GLY A 74 3.45 9.95 9.60
CA GLY A 74 3.94 11.18 9.00
C GLY A 74 3.33 12.44 9.60
N ARG A 75 3.72 13.59 9.07
CA ARG A 75 3.22 14.92 9.45
C ARG A 75 2.20 15.41 8.44
N ALA A 76 1.10 15.98 8.93
CA ALA A 76 0.05 16.62 8.12
C ALA A 76 -0.54 15.72 7.01
N LEU A 77 -0.47 14.40 7.17
CA LEU A 77 -1.05 13.44 6.24
C LEU A 77 -2.57 13.48 6.33
N LYS A 78 -3.23 13.67 5.19
CA LYS A 78 -4.70 13.64 5.09
C LYS A 78 -5.14 12.30 4.49
N SER A 79 -6.08 11.62 5.14
CA SER A 79 -6.61 10.33 4.66
C SER A 79 -7.14 10.39 3.22
N ALA A 80 -7.81 11.48 2.85
CA ALA A 80 -8.31 11.69 1.49
C ALA A 80 -7.18 11.76 0.45
N THR A 81 -6.02 12.32 0.80
CA THR A 81 -4.85 12.34 -0.09
C THR A 81 -4.29 10.93 -0.29
N ILE A 82 -4.18 10.15 0.80
CA ILE A 82 -3.73 8.75 0.75
C ILE A 82 -4.67 7.90 -0.13
N GLN A 83 -5.98 8.07 0.02
CA GLN A 83 -6.96 7.36 -0.80
C GLN A 83 -6.82 7.72 -2.29
N ARG A 84 -6.72 9.01 -2.63
CA ARG A 84 -6.53 9.46 -4.02
C ARG A 84 -5.20 9.00 -4.61
N MET A 85 -4.15 9.01 -3.79
CA MET A 85 -2.85 8.48 -4.15
C MET A 85 -2.96 7.01 -4.57
N LEU A 86 -3.60 6.17 -3.75
CA LEU A 86 -3.66 4.72 -3.97
C LEU A 86 -4.70 4.30 -5.03
N ALA A 87 -5.70 5.13 -5.31
CA ALA A 87 -6.79 4.81 -6.23
C ALA A 87 -6.35 4.31 -7.64
N PRO A 88 -5.30 4.85 -8.29
CA PRO A 88 -4.82 4.33 -9.57
C PRO A 88 -4.36 2.89 -9.51
N ALA A 89 -3.81 2.46 -8.37
CA ALA A 89 -3.31 1.09 -8.16
C ALA A 89 -4.43 0.10 -7.83
N GLN A 90 -5.66 0.56 -7.56
CA GLN A 90 -6.82 -0.29 -7.28
C GLN A 90 -7.63 -0.63 -8.54
N LYS A 91 -7.21 -0.12 -9.71
CA LYS A 91 -7.83 -0.45 -10.98
C LYS A 91 -7.25 -1.78 -11.47
N GLU A 92 -8.13 -2.75 -11.71
CA GLU A 92 -7.75 -3.96 -12.43
C GLU A 92 -7.43 -3.54 -13.87
N LYS A 93 -6.18 -3.76 -14.31
CA LYS A 93 -5.87 -3.65 -15.73
C LYS A 93 -6.47 -4.87 -16.41
N ILE A 94 -7.48 -4.62 -17.24
CA ILE A 94 -8.06 -5.57 -18.20
C ILE A 94 -6.97 -5.97 -19.21
#